data_AF-A0A357I5C9-F1
#
_entry.id   AF-A0A357I5C9-F1
#
_cell.length_a   1.000
_cell.length_b   1.000
_cell.length_c   1.000
_cell.angle_alpha   90.00
_cell.angle_beta   90.00
_cell.angle_gamma   90.00
#
_symmetry.space_group_name_H-M   'P 1'
#
loop_
_entity.id
_entity.type
_entity.pdbx_description
1 polymer ?
#
loop_
_entity_poly.entity_id
_entity_poly.type
_entity_poly.pdbx_seq_one_letter_code
_entity_poly.pdbx_strand_id
1 'polypeptide(L)'
;MGDLTKFVTSGSRGWKAYYANQGSLFIRAQNIKTDLLDLSQTAFVKLPDKMEGQRTRVQPDDILVTITGGNCGKTARVDQQLDEAYVSQHIALTRLMETELSVWIHRCLTTDSGPRGVLLSYSKMVKCEHPIRLMT
;
A
#
# COMPACT_ATOMS: atom_id res chain seq x y z
N MET A 1 12.58 -10.03 3.03
CA MET A 1 11.52 -9.74 2.04
C MET A 1 12.02 -9.88 0.62
N GLY A 2 13.18 -9.30 0.25
CA GLY A 2 13.70 -9.34 -1.14
C GLY A 2 13.61 -10.70 -1.84
N ASP A 3 14.10 -11.76 -1.20
CA ASP A 3 14.12 -13.11 -1.81
C ASP A 3 12.74 -13.78 -1.89
N LEU A 4 11.75 -13.28 -1.15
CA LEU A 4 10.38 -13.79 -1.14
C LEU A 4 9.45 -12.99 -2.07
N THR A 5 9.93 -11.86 -2.61
CA THR A 5 9.13 -10.93 -3.39
C THR A 5 9.49 -11.00 -4.87
N LYS A 6 8.49 -11.33 -5.69
CA LYS A 6 8.59 -11.26 -7.15
C LYS A 6 8.68 -9.82 -7.65
N PHE A 7 7.97 -8.91 -6.98
CA PHE A 7 7.81 -7.54 -7.45
C PHE A 7 7.38 -6.62 -6.30
N VAL A 8 7.96 -5.42 -6.24
CA VAL A 8 7.58 -4.38 -5.29
C VAL A 8 7.50 -3.05 -6.05
N THR A 9 6.40 -2.33 -5.90
CA THR A 9 6.20 -1.02 -6.53
C THR A 9 5.32 -0.13 -5.67
N SER A 10 5.31 1.18 -5.93
CA SER A 10 4.27 2.08 -5.48
C SER A 10 3.46 2.64 -6.66
N GLY A 11 2.29 3.19 -6.35
CA GLY A 11 1.41 3.84 -7.33
C GLY A 11 1.98 5.11 -7.97
N SER A 12 1.39 5.55 -9.08
CA SER A 12 1.82 6.77 -9.76
C SER A 12 1.43 8.05 -8.99
N ARG A 13 2.29 9.07 -9.06
CA ARG A 13 2.05 10.40 -8.45
C ARG A 13 1.09 11.27 -9.25
N GLY A 14 1.01 11.06 -10.57
CA GLY A 14 0.26 11.91 -11.50
C GLY A 14 -1.21 11.52 -11.69
N TRP A 15 -1.67 10.47 -11.01
CA TRP A 15 -2.98 9.86 -11.35
C TRP A 15 -4.19 10.62 -10.83
N LYS A 16 -3.97 11.67 -10.05
CA LYS A 16 -5.01 12.59 -9.63
C LYS A 16 -5.72 13.27 -10.81
N ALA A 17 -5.06 13.45 -11.96
CA ALA A 17 -5.68 14.02 -13.14
C ALA A 17 -6.70 13.09 -13.82
N TYR A 18 -6.67 11.78 -13.52
CA TYR A 18 -7.49 10.77 -14.16
C TYR A 18 -8.64 10.26 -13.28
N TYR A 19 -8.91 10.91 -12.13
CA TYR A 19 -10.08 10.56 -11.31
C TYR A 19 -11.36 10.68 -12.15
N ALA A 20 -12.22 9.69 -12.00
CA ALA A 20 -13.49 9.62 -12.71
C ALA A 20 -14.57 9.01 -11.80
N ASN A 21 -15.83 9.17 -12.21
CA ASN A 21 -16.97 8.56 -11.51
C ASN A 21 -17.05 7.04 -11.74
N GLN A 22 -16.37 6.54 -12.78
CA GLN A 22 -16.33 5.12 -13.16
C GLN A 22 -15.00 4.80 -13.84
N GLY A 23 -14.61 3.52 -13.85
CA GLY A 23 -13.36 3.05 -14.45
C GLY A 23 -12.69 2.00 -13.57
N SER A 24 -11.37 1.93 -13.65
CA SER A 24 -10.57 1.03 -12.83
C SER A 24 -10.53 1.51 -11.38
N LEU A 25 -10.62 0.60 -10.41
CA LEU A 25 -10.58 0.91 -8.99
C LEU A 25 -9.23 1.54 -8.62
N PHE A 26 -9.25 2.59 -7.82
CA PHE A 26 -8.05 3.26 -7.33
C PHE A 26 -7.95 3.18 -5.81
N ILE A 27 -7.11 2.25 -5.34
CA ILE A 27 -6.90 1.95 -3.93
C ILE A 27 -5.97 2.98 -3.32
N ARG A 28 -6.45 3.66 -2.28
CA ARG A 28 -5.76 4.74 -1.56
C ARG A 28 -5.40 4.30 -0.14
N ALA A 29 -4.49 5.01 0.52
CA ALA A 29 -4.09 4.67 1.89
C ALA A 29 -5.28 4.61 2.88
N GLN A 30 -6.35 5.38 2.64
CA GLN A 30 -7.58 5.33 3.44
C GLN A 30 -8.41 4.04 3.27
N ASN A 31 -8.18 3.29 2.19
CA ASN A 31 -8.80 1.99 1.97
C ASN A 31 -8.11 0.88 2.77
N ILE A 32 -6.97 1.16 3.43
CA ILE A 32 -6.32 0.22 4.34
C ILE A 32 -6.75 0.57 5.77
N LYS A 33 -7.76 -0.11 6.29
CA LYS A 33 -8.34 0.13 7.63
C LYS A 33 -8.16 -1.09 8.49
N THR A 34 -7.55 -0.90 9.67
CA THR A 34 -7.32 -1.98 10.65
C THR A 34 -6.76 -3.24 9.96
N ASP A 35 -5.80 -3.03 9.06
CA ASP A 35 -5.09 -4.08 8.33
C ASP A 35 -5.91 -4.92 7.35
N LEU A 36 -7.06 -4.39 6.96
CA LEU A 36 -7.94 -4.95 5.96
C LEU A 36 -8.12 -3.95 4.82
N LEU A 37 -8.36 -4.50 3.62
CA LEU A 37 -8.73 -3.73 2.45
C LEU A 37 -10.24 -3.42 2.52
N ASP A 38 -10.56 -2.18 2.83
CA ASP A 38 -11.93 -1.66 2.87
C ASP A 38 -12.25 -0.90 1.57
N LEU A 39 -13.14 -1.50 0.77
CA LEU A 39 -13.63 -0.95 -0.50
C LEU A 39 -15.02 -0.31 -0.39
N SER A 40 -15.55 -0.06 0.82
CA SER A 40 -16.83 0.65 1.00
C SER A 40 -16.81 2.08 0.43
N GLN A 41 -15.63 2.73 0.43
CA GLN A 41 -15.41 4.04 -0.17
C GLN A 41 -14.42 3.94 -1.32
N THR A 42 -14.94 3.60 -2.50
CA THR A 42 -14.16 3.47 -3.72
C THR A 42 -13.84 4.83 -4.35
N ALA A 43 -12.77 4.84 -5.12
CA ALA A 43 -12.52 5.87 -6.11
C ALA A 43 -12.10 5.18 -7.41
N PHE A 44 -12.32 5.83 -8.54
CA PHE A 44 -12.03 5.28 -9.84
C PHE A 44 -11.09 6.18 -10.62
N VAL A 45 -10.31 5.57 -11.52
CA VAL A 45 -9.49 6.26 -12.50
C VAL A 45 -9.78 5.73 -13.90
N LYS A 46 -9.73 6.62 -14.89
CA LYS A 46 -9.80 6.25 -16.31
C LYS A 46 -8.48 6.61 -16.99
N LEU A 47 -7.65 5.60 -17.18
CA LEU A 47 -6.28 5.76 -17.69
C LEU A 47 -6.27 5.59 -19.22
N PRO A 48 -5.40 6.31 -19.94
CA PRO A 48 -5.11 6.00 -21.34
C PRO A 48 -4.31 4.70 -21.46
N ASP A 49 -4.48 3.98 -22.58
CA ASP A 49 -4.06 2.58 -22.77
C ASP A 49 -2.56 2.28 -22.54
N LYS A 50 -1.67 3.28 -22.67
CA LYS A 50 -0.21 3.12 -22.57
C LYS A 50 0.42 3.87 -21.39
N MET A 51 -0.21 3.83 -20.22
CA MET A 51 0.35 4.47 -19.02
C MET A 51 1.27 3.57 -18.21
N GLU A 52 2.34 4.17 -17.68
CA GLU A 52 3.38 3.54 -16.83
C GLU A 52 2.81 2.73 -15.65
N GLY A 53 1.64 3.09 -15.12
CA GLY A 53 1.06 2.43 -13.95
C GLY A 53 0.32 1.12 -14.22
N GLN A 54 0.39 0.54 -15.42
CA GLN A 54 0.01 -0.87 -15.59
C GLN A 54 0.78 -1.79 -14.63
N ARG A 55 2.03 -1.44 -14.30
CA ARG A 55 2.84 -2.17 -13.30
C ARG A 55 2.24 -2.15 -11.89
N THR A 56 1.35 -1.21 -11.59
CA THR A 56 0.73 -1.06 -10.27
C THR A 56 -0.64 -1.74 -10.21
N ARG A 57 -0.96 -2.58 -11.21
CA ARG A 57 -2.17 -3.39 -11.22
C ARG A 57 -2.12 -4.43 -10.10
N VAL A 58 -3.20 -4.46 -9.32
CA VAL A 58 -3.39 -5.34 -8.18
C VAL A 58 -3.83 -6.72 -8.63
N GLN A 59 -3.31 -7.75 -7.96
CA GLN A 59 -3.67 -9.14 -8.12
C GLN A 59 -4.08 -9.74 -6.76
N PRO A 60 -4.84 -10.84 -6.74
CA PRO A 60 -5.04 -11.62 -5.52
C PRO A 60 -3.70 -11.94 -4.84
N ASP A 61 -3.72 -11.98 -3.52
CA ASP A 61 -2.56 -12.25 -2.65
C ASP A 61 -1.43 -11.21 -2.67
N ASP A 62 -1.58 -10.11 -3.42
CA ASP A 62 -0.71 -8.95 -3.24
C ASP A 62 -0.85 -8.41 -1.80
N ILE A 63 0.28 -8.01 -1.22
CA ILE A 63 0.35 -7.35 0.07
C ILE A 63 0.47 -5.84 -0.15
N LEU A 64 -0.50 -5.10 0.37
CA LEU A 64 -0.57 -3.64 0.26
C LEU A 64 -0.10 -3.02 1.57
N VAL A 65 0.96 -2.20 1.53
CA VAL A 65 1.51 -1.51 2.70
C VAL A 65 1.38 -0.02 2.51
N THR A 66 0.80 0.69 3.48
CA THR A 66 0.81 2.16 3.47
C THR A 66 2.22 2.66 3.81
N ILE A 67 2.81 3.47 2.92
CA ILE A 67 4.20 3.93 3.06
C ILE A 67 4.31 5.40 3.45
N THR A 68 3.21 6.16 3.40
CA THR A 68 3.17 7.60 3.76
C THR A 68 1.82 7.98 4.37
N GLY A 69 1.76 9.14 5.04
CA GLY A 69 0.55 9.68 5.67
C GLY A 69 0.32 9.17 7.10
N GLY A 70 -0.77 9.62 7.73
CA GLY A 70 -1.08 9.31 9.14
C GLY A 70 -1.39 7.83 9.44
N ASN A 71 -1.51 7.01 8.39
CA ASN A 71 -1.76 5.57 8.48
C ASN A 71 -0.54 4.73 8.08
N CYS A 72 0.68 5.29 8.07
CA CYS A 72 1.89 4.59 7.65
C CYS A 72 2.12 3.27 8.42
N GLY A 73 2.50 2.21 7.70
CA GLY A 73 2.77 0.89 8.24
C GLY A 73 1.55 -0.04 8.37
N LYS A 74 0.33 0.43 8.08
CA LYS A 74 -0.85 -0.42 7.96
C LYS A 74 -0.73 -1.32 6.72
N THR A 75 -1.25 -2.53 6.82
CA THR A 75 -0.99 -3.57 5.82
C THR A 75 -2.23 -4.39 5.57
N ALA A 76 -2.65 -4.54 4.31
CA ALA A 76 -3.74 -5.44 3.93
C ALA A 76 -3.24 -6.49 2.95
N ARG A 77 -3.83 -7.69 3.02
CA ARG A 77 -3.77 -8.67 1.95
C ARG A 77 -4.96 -8.44 1.01
N VAL A 78 -4.75 -8.59 -0.29
CA VAL A 78 -5.84 -8.65 -1.27
C VAL A 78 -6.37 -10.08 -1.28
N ASP A 79 -7.43 -10.32 -0.52
CA ASP A 79 -8.01 -11.65 -0.28
C ASP A 79 -9.13 -12.06 -1.23
N GLN A 80 -9.42 -11.21 -2.22
CA GLN A 80 -10.46 -11.41 -3.21
C GLN A 80 -9.98 -11.05 -4.60
N GLN A 81 -10.62 -11.63 -5.62
CA GLN A 81 -10.44 -11.18 -6.99
C GLN A 81 -11.09 -9.81 -7.15
N LEU A 82 -10.30 -8.84 -7.57
CA LEU A 82 -10.79 -7.53 -7.98
C LEU A 82 -10.90 -7.47 -9.50
N ASP A 83 -11.81 -6.63 -9.98
CA ASP A 83 -11.73 -6.10 -11.34
C ASP A 83 -10.43 -5.27 -11.49
N GLU A 84 -10.28 -4.57 -12.61
CA GLU A 84 -9.09 -3.75 -12.82
C GLU A 84 -8.90 -2.72 -11.70
N ALA A 85 -7.82 -2.89 -10.93
CA ALA A 85 -7.53 -2.09 -9.75
C ALA A 85 -6.06 -1.69 -9.70
N TYR A 86 -5.79 -0.49 -9.21
CA TYR A 86 -4.45 0.08 -9.08
C TYR A 86 -4.26 0.74 -7.72
N VAL A 87 -3.02 0.80 -7.26
CA VAL A 87 -2.66 1.47 -6.01
C VAL A 87 -2.23 2.92 -6.24
N SER A 88 -2.48 3.79 -5.26
CA SER A 88 -1.95 5.15 -5.21
C SER A 88 -0.47 5.17 -4.78
N GLN A 89 0.23 6.30 -5.00
CA GLN A 89 1.63 6.48 -4.58
C GLN A 89 1.88 6.26 -3.08
N HIS A 90 0.83 6.33 -2.26
CA HIS A 90 0.90 6.18 -0.81
C HIS A 90 0.88 4.71 -0.36
N ILE A 91 0.73 3.78 -1.29
CA ILE A 91 0.70 2.34 -1.06
C ILE A 91 1.83 1.69 -1.84
N ALA A 92 2.62 0.87 -1.15
CA ALA A 92 3.47 -0.13 -1.76
C ALA A 92 2.65 -1.40 -2.01
N LEU A 93 2.67 -1.87 -3.25
CA LEU A 93 2.20 -3.19 -3.66
C LEU A 93 3.40 -4.14 -3.64
N THR A 94 3.26 -5.22 -2.90
CA THR A 94 4.27 -6.28 -2.78
C THR A 94 3.67 -7.59 -3.26
N ARG A 95 4.25 -8.15 -4.33
CA ARG A 95 3.86 -9.45 -4.88
C ARG A 95 4.88 -10.50 -4.47
N LEU A 96 4.40 -11.58 -3.89
CA LEU A 96 5.22 -12.68 -3.44
C LEU A 96 5.59 -13.62 -4.60
N MET A 97 6.71 -14.33 -4.47
CA MET A 97 7.05 -15.44 -5.36
C MET A 97 6.06 -16.59 -5.16
N GLU A 98 5.74 -16.88 -3.90
CA GLU A 98 4.79 -17.90 -3.47
C GLU A 98 3.59 -17.21 -2.79
N THR A 99 2.45 -17.15 -3.50
CA THR A 99 1.25 -16.47 -3.01
C THR A 99 0.63 -17.15 -1.79
N GLU A 100 0.88 -18.45 -1.60
CA GLU A 100 0.43 -19.24 -0.44
C GLU A 100 0.96 -18.69 0.89
N LEU A 101 2.09 -17.98 0.85
CA LEU A 101 2.68 -17.34 2.03
C LEU A 101 2.00 -16.02 2.39
N SER A 102 1.09 -15.49 1.56
CA SER A 102 0.48 -14.16 1.72
C SER A 102 -0.17 -13.97 3.09
N VAL A 103 -0.91 -14.96 3.57
CA VAL A 103 -1.57 -14.94 4.88
C VAL A 103 -0.54 -14.91 6.01
N TRP A 104 0.53 -15.71 5.90
CA TRP A 104 1.58 -15.73 6.91
C TRP A 104 2.36 -14.41 6.94
N ILE A 105 2.78 -13.91 5.77
CA ILE A 105 3.47 -12.62 5.64
C ILE A 105 2.61 -11.47 6.16
N HIS A 106 1.32 -11.43 5.82
CA HIS A 106 0.39 -10.42 6.32
C HIS A 106 0.30 -10.44 7.85
N ARG A 107 0.19 -11.62 8.48
CA ARG A 107 0.21 -11.74 9.95
C ARG A 107 1.54 -11.25 10.53
N CYS A 108 2.67 -11.65 9.97
CA CYS A 108 3.98 -11.19 10.44
C CYS A 108 4.10 -9.65 10.38
N LEU A 109 3.60 -9.02 9.31
CA LEU A 109 3.66 -7.57 9.12
C LEU A 109 2.68 -6.79 10.01
N THR A 110 1.59 -7.42 10.46
CA THR A 110 0.53 -6.74 11.23
C THR A 110 0.68 -6.90 12.75
N THR A 111 1.42 -7.91 13.21
CA THR A 111 1.69 -8.12 14.65
C THR A 111 2.49 -6.98 15.29
N ASP A 112 2.16 -6.67 16.55
CA ASP A 112 2.82 -5.61 17.34
C ASP A 112 4.27 -5.92 17.70
N SER A 113 4.66 -7.19 17.75
CA SER A 113 6.06 -7.62 17.89
C SER A 113 6.80 -7.72 16.56
N GLY A 114 6.08 -7.57 15.44
CA GLY A 114 6.63 -7.65 14.10
C GLY A 114 7.23 -6.33 13.61
N PRO A 115 7.55 -6.23 12.30
CA PRO A 115 8.18 -5.05 11.71
C PRO A 115 7.42 -3.74 11.94
N ARG A 116 6.08 -3.81 12.05
CA ARG A 116 5.28 -2.63 12.39
C ARG A 116 5.55 -2.10 13.79
N GLY A 117 5.66 -2.97 14.78
CA GLY A 117 5.99 -2.59 16.15
C GLY A 117 7.29 -1.81 16.22
N VAL A 118 8.29 -2.31 15.50
CA VAL A 118 9.61 -1.67 15.34
C VAL A 118 9.48 -0.32 14.64
N LEU A 119 8.73 -0.22 13.54
CA LEU A 119 8.51 1.06 12.85
C LEU A 119 7.82 2.09 13.75
N LEU A 120 6.82 1.67 14.52
CA LEU A 120 6.10 2.52 15.46
C LEU A 120 6.95 2.92 16.66
N SER A 121 7.87 2.06 17.13
CA SER A 121 8.80 2.42 18.21
C SER A 121 9.75 3.53 17.76
N TYR A 122 10.24 3.50 16.52
CA TYR A 122 11.03 4.60 15.96
C TYR A 122 10.20 5.89 15.77
N SER A 123 8.95 5.78 15.31
CA SER A 123 8.07 6.95 15.18
C SER A 123 7.76 7.60 16.53
N LYS A 124 7.63 6.81 17.61
CA LYS A 124 7.48 7.31 18.98
C LYS A 124 8.77 7.94 19.51
N MET A 125 9.94 7.39 19.18
CA MET A 125 11.24 7.97 19.57
C MET A 125 11.47 9.36 18.94
N VAL A 126 11.09 9.57 17.67
CA VAL A 126 11.24 10.88 17.01
C VAL A 126 10.32 11.97 17.60
N LYS A 127 9.26 11.60 18.33
CA LYS A 127 8.41 12.58 19.03
C LYS A 127 8.97 13.04 20.37
N CYS A 128 10.06 12.45 20.87
CA CYS A 128 10.63 12.80 22.17
C CYS A 128 11.89 13.67 22.14
N GLU A 129 12.48 14.00 20.99
CA GLU A 129 13.65 14.90 20.94
C GLU A 129 13.54 15.95 19.83
N HIS A 130 13.43 17.21 20.28
CA HIS A 130 13.76 18.50 19.65
C HIS A 130 13.59 18.73 18.12
N PRO A 131 13.07 19.91 17.71
CA PRO A 131 12.88 20.26 16.30
C PRO A 131 14.24 20.35 15.58
N ILE A 132 14.41 19.57 14.51
CA ILE A 132 15.55 19.71 13.60
C ILE A 132 15.41 21.06 12.89
N ARG A 133 16.20 22.02 13.34
CA ARG A 133 16.43 23.31 12.70
C ARG A 133 17.31 23.05 11.47
N LEU A 134 16.72 23.08 10.27
CA LEU A 134 17.49 23.11 9.02
C LEU A 134 18.16 24.49 8.92
N MET A 135 19.49 24.53 9.10
CA MET A 135 20.29 25.69 8.72
C MET A 135 20.51 25.68 7.20
N THR A 136 20.28 26.85 6.60
CA THR A 136 20.74 27.29 5.28
C THR A 136 22.24 27.16 5.10
#